data_AF-A0A4Q1ETM9-F1
#
_entry.id   AF-A0A4Q1ETM9-F1
#
_cell.length_a   1.000
_cell.length_b   1.000
_cell.length_c   1.000
_cell.angle_alpha   90.00
_cell.angle_beta   90.00
_cell.angle_gamma   90.00
#
_symmetry.space_group_name_H-M   'P 1'
#
loop_
_entity.id
_entity.type
_entity.pdbx_description
1 polymer ?
#
loop_
_entity_poly.entity_id
_entity_poly.type
_entity_poly.pdbx_seq_one_letter_code
_entity_poly.pdbx_strand_id
1 'polypeptide(L)'
;MEFSPFNPVIKLCLQGMSFEDKGMPEEAAQLFLQAWEEASDNHEKFLAAHYAARHQKTLSDRLKWLETSLEFALKINDDTVKSALPSLYLNISKCHEDLGDTEKSKKNAELSILHKNHPSDKGPFYHGTKADLQIGDLLTAGGNSNYQSELKMNHIYFTALANGAGLAAALAKGDGAERVYIVESTGNFENDPNVTDKKFPGNPTRSYRSEMPLKIIGEVKEWDRPNPEDLQRFREKLDNNEGKIIN
;
A
#
# COMPACT_ATOMS: atom_id res chain seq x y z
N MET A 1 2.46 -13.34 -0.69
CA MET A 1 3.80 -12.73 -0.72
C MET A 1 3.76 -11.43 0.09
N GLU A 2 4.79 -11.14 0.89
CA GLU A 2 4.94 -9.82 1.52
C GLU A 2 5.37 -8.79 0.48
N PHE A 3 4.76 -7.60 0.48
CA PHE A 3 5.11 -6.56 -0.48
C PHE A 3 6.56 -6.11 -0.30
N SER A 4 7.34 -6.14 -1.37
CA SER A 4 8.71 -5.67 -1.38
C SER A 4 8.97 -4.81 -2.62
N PRO A 5 9.47 -3.57 -2.47
CA PRO A 5 9.88 -2.76 -3.62
C PRO A 5 11.06 -3.37 -4.38
N PHE A 6 11.72 -4.39 -3.81
CA PHE A 6 12.84 -5.09 -4.43
C PHE A 6 12.42 -6.26 -5.33
N ASN A 7 11.15 -6.68 -5.27
CA ASN A 7 10.60 -7.72 -6.12
C ASN A 7 10.69 -7.32 -7.61
N PRO A 8 11.13 -8.21 -8.53
CA PRO A 8 11.31 -7.88 -9.95
C PRO A 8 10.04 -7.35 -10.63
N VAL A 9 8.89 -7.99 -10.40
CA VAL A 9 7.60 -7.59 -10.98
C VAL A 9 7.17 -6.23 -10.45
N ILE A 10 7.33 -5.98 -9.15
CA ILE A 10 7.04 -4.67 -8.54
C ILE A 10 7.97 -3.59 -9.12
N LYS A 11 9.25 -3.88 -9.36
CA LYS A 11 10.19 -2.94 -10.00
C LYS A 11 9.75 -2.58 -11.41
N LEU A 12 9.36 -3.57 -12.23
CA LEU A 12 8.84 -3.33 -13.58
C LEU A 12 7.58 -2.45 -13.53
N CYS A 13 6.67 -2.70 -12.60
CA CYS A 13 5.48 -1.87 -12.41
C CYS A 13 5.85 -0.42 -12.02
N LEU A 14 6.79 -0.24 -11.09
CA LEU A 14 7.26 1.10 -10.69
C LEU A 14 7.96 1.84 -11.84
N GLN A 15 8.72 1.14 -12.66
CA GLN A 15 9.33 1.71 -13.87
C GLN A 15 8.24 2.12 -14.87
N GLY A 16 7.25 1.27 -15.10
CA GLY A 16 6.10 1.56 -15.97
C GLY A 16 5.37 2.84 -15.53
N MET A 17 5.06 2.97 -14.24
CA MET A 17 4.48 4.22 -13.68
C MET A 17 5.37 5.43 -13.94
N SER A 18 6.69 5.30 -13.79
CA SER A 18 7.60 6.42 -14.05
C SER A 18 7.59 6.85 -15.52
N PHE A 19 7.33 5.94 -16.46
CA PHE A 19 7.12 6.28 -17.86
C PHE A 19 5.74 6.91 -18.10
N GLU A 20 4.69 6.46 -17.40
CA GLU A 20 3.39 7.14 -17.42
C GLU A 20 3.49 8.60 -16.97
N ASP A 21 4.19 8.84 -15.85
CA ASP A 21 4.41 10.20 -15.30
C ASP A 21 5.16 11.11 -16.28
N LYS A 22 5.96 10.52 -17.17
CA LYS A 22 6.70 11.22 -18.24
C LYS A 22 5.90 11.37 -19.54
N GLY A 23 4.66 10.89 -19.59
CA GLY A 23 3.83 10.92 -20.79
C GLY A 23 4.26 9.94 -21.88
N MET A 24 4.87 8.81 -21.47
CA MET A 24 5.40 7.76 -22.36
C MET A 24 4.59 6.46 -22.20
N PRO A 25 3.35 6.40 -22.74
CA PRO A 25 2.42 5.30 -22.48
C PRO A 25 2.82 3.98 -23.16
N GLU A 26 3.51 4.02 -24.30
CA GLU A 26 3.92 2.80 -25.02
C GLU A 26 5.01 2.04 -24.25
N GLU A 27 6.00 2.77 -23.73
CA GLU A 27 7.07 2.24 -22.89
C GLU A 27 6.51 1.72 -21.56
N ALA A 28 5.54 2.44 -20.97
CA ALA A 28 4.83 1.97 -19.78
C ALA A 28 4.09 0.64 -20.05
N ALA A 29 3.35 0.56 -21.16
CA ALA A 29 2.63 -0.65 -21.56
C ALA A 29 3.56 -1.86 -21.75
N GLN A 30 4.72 -1.66 -22.37
CA GLN A 30 5.73 -2.71 -22.55
C GLN A 30 6.22 -3.26 -21.20
N LEU A 31 6.51 -2.37 -20.24
CA LEU A 31 6.97 -2.77 -18.91
C LEU A 31 5.88 -3.51 -18.12
N PHE A 32 4.62 -3.10 -18.22
CA PHE A 32 3.52 -3.81 -17.55
C PHE A 32 3.26 -5.20 -18.15
N LEU A 33 3.39 -5.35 -19.46
CA LEU A 33 3.31 -6.66 -20.11
C LEU A 33 4.51 -7.54 -19.74
N GLN A 34 5.72 -6.98 -19.68
CA GLN A 34 6.89 -7.71 -19.20
C GLN A 34 6.68 -8.18 -17.75
N ALA A 35 6.15 -7.32 -16.88
CA ALA A 35 5.81 -7.68 -15.50
C ALA A 35 4.82 -8.85 -15.45
N TRP A 36 3.87 -8.91 -16.38
CA TRP A 36 2.94 -10.02 -16.48
C TRP A 36 3.61 -11.32 -16.92
N GLU A 37 4.47 -11.28 -17.93
CA GLU A 37 5.19 -12.47 -18.41
C GLU A 37 6.16 -13.03 -17.33
N GLU A 38 6.83 -12.14 -16.59
CA GLU A 38 7.78 -12.53 -15.53
C GLU A 38 7.09 -12.95 -14.21
N ALA A 39 5.82 -12.58 -14.01
CA ALA A 39 5.09 -12.95 -12.81
C ALA A 39 5.02 -14.48 -12.63
N SER A 40 5.37 -14.92 -11.43
CA SER A 40 5.58 -16.32 -11.05
C SER A 40 4.57 -16.81 -10.01
N ASP A 41 3.91 -15.90 -9.29
CA ASP A 41 2.88 -16.23 -8.30
C ASP A 41 1.60 -15.39 -8.44
N ASN A 42 0.59 -15.71 -7.63
CA ASN A 42 -0.71 -15.05 -7.68
C ASN A 42 -0.65 -13.55 -7.32
N HIS A 43 0.22 -13.14 -6.38
CA HIS A 43 0.36 -11.74 -5.97
C HIS A 43 0.96 -10.91 -7.11
N GLU A 44 2.00 -11.45 -7.74
CA GLU A 44 2.63 -10.85 -8.91
C GLU A 44 1.67 -10.78 -10.10
N LYS A 45 0.93 -11.86 -10.38
CA LYS A 45 -0.06 -11.91 -11.47
C LYS A 45 -1.22 -10.94 -11.24
N PHE A 46 -1.72 -10.85 -10.00
CA PHE A 46 -2.73 -9.86 -9.60
C PHE A 46 -2.28 -8.45 -9.96
N LEU A 47 -1.06 -8.09 -9.55
CA LEU A 47 -0.53 -6.74 -9.71
C LEU A 47 -0.20 -6.41 -11.17
N ALA A 48 0.46 -7.33 -11.86
CA ALA A 48 0.82 -7.12 -13.26
C ALA A 48 -0.43 -7.00 -14.14
N ALA A 49 -1.45 -7.84 -13.92
CA ALA A 49 -2.73 -7.74 -14.63
C ALA A 49 -3.43 -6.40 -14.37
N HIS A 50 -3.38 -5.88 -13.14
CA HIS A 50 -3.95 -4.58 -12.80
C HIS A 50 -3.35 -3.45 -13.65
N TYR A 51 -2.03 -3.41 -13.80
CA TYR A 51 -1.39 -2.36 -14.61
C TYR A 51 -1.52 -2.59 -16.11
N ALA A 52 -1.45 -3.85 -16.56
CA ALA A 52 -1.69 -4.18 -17.96
C ALA A 52 -3.05 -3.64 -18.43
N ALA A 53 -4.08 -3.67 -17.58
CA ALA A 53 -5.40 -3.12 -17.89
C ALA A 53 -5.41 -1.62 -18.28
N ARG A 54 -4.45 -0.81 -17.82
CA ARG A 54 -4.44 0.65 -18.00
C ARG A 54 -4.13 1.08 -19.43
N HIS A 55 -3.43 0.25 -20.21
CA HIS A 55 -2.92 0.58 -21.54
C HIS A 55 -3.54 -0.25 -22.66
N GLN A 56 -4.73 -0.82 -22.42
CA GLN A 56 -5.43 -1.60 -23.43
C GLN A 56 -6.15 -0.71 -24.44
N LYS A 57 -6.13 -1.12 -25.71
CA LYS A 57 -6.74 -0.35 -26.82
C LYS A 57 -8.26 -0.39 -26.82
N THR A 58 -8.84 -1.46 -26.28
CA THR A 58 -10.29 -1.66 -26.26
C THR A 58 -10.80 -1.80 -24.82
N LEU A 59 -12.06 -1.40 -24.60
CA LEU A 59 -12.72 -1.59 -23.32
C LEU A 59 -12.87 -3.07 -22.95
N SER A 60 -13.07 -3.94 -23.95
CA SER A 60 -13.15 -5.39 -23.75
C SER A 60 -11.82 -5.99 -23.28
N ASP A 61 -10.70 -5.57 -23.85
CA ASP A 61 -9.38 -6.01 -23.40
C ASP A 61 -9.06 -5.49 -22.00
N ARG A 62 -9.37 -4.21 -21.73
CA ARG A 62 -9.25 -3.62 -20.38
C ARG A 62 -10.05 -4.41 -19.36
N LEU A 63 -11.31 -4.70 -19.66
CA LEU A 63 -12.18 -5.49 -18.78
C LEU A 63 -11.60 -6.87 -18.52
N LYS A 64 -11.13 -7.58 -19.55
CA LYS A 64 -10.51 -8.90 -19.42
C LYS A 64 -9.31 -8.87 -18.45
N TRP A 65 -8.46 -7.85 -18.54
CA TRP A 65 -7.33 -7.70 -17.62
C TRP A 65 -7.75 -7.37 -16.18
N LEU A 66 -8.78 -6.53 -16.00
CA LEU A 66 -9.33 -6.26 -14.68
C LEU A 66 -9.97 -7.52 -14.05
N GLU A 67 -10.72 -8.29 -14.83
CA GLU A 67 -11.28 -9.58 -14.40
C GLU A 67 -10.19 -10.60 -14.06
N THR A 68 -9.10 -10.61 -14.83
CA THR A 68 -7.93 -11.46 -14.56
C THR A 68 -7.26 -11.06 -13.25
N SER A 69 -7.05 -9.75 -13.03
CA SER A 69 -6.55 -9.23 -11.75
C SER A 69 -7.47 -9.64 -10.60
N LEU A 70 -8.79 -9.50 -10.77
CA LEU A 70 -9.78 -9.88 -9.76
C LEU A 70 -9.72 -11.37 -9.44
N GLU A 71 -9.59 -12.23 -10.45
CA GLU A 71 -9.46 -13.67 -10.25
C GLU A 71 -8.27 -14.02 -9.35
N PHE A 72 -7.10 -13.41 -9.59
CA PHE A 72 -5.94 -13.63 -8.74
C PHE A 72 -6.11 -13.04 -7.33
N ALA A 73 -6.71 -11.86 -7.19
CA ALA A 73 -7.02 -11.27 -5.89
C ALA A 73 -7.94 -12.19 -5.05
N LEU A 74 -8.96 -12.77 -5.69
CA LEU A 74 -9.88 -13.69 -5.03
C LEU A 74 -9.23 -15.05 -4.70
N LYS A 75 -8.23 -15.50 -5.46
CA LYS A 75 -7.44 -16.70 -5.12
C LYS A 75 -6.55 -16.49 -3.89
N ILE A 76 -5.99 -15.28 -3.74
CA ILE A 76 -5.15 -14.92 -2.59
C ILE A 76 -6.00 -14.78 -1.32
N ASN A 77 -7.09 -14.00 -1.39
CA ASN A 77 -8.08 -13.85 -0.32
C ASN A 77 -7.52 -13.52 1.10
N ASP A 78 -6.49 -12.67 1.17
CA ASP A 78 -5.88 -12.22 2.43
C ASP A 78 -5.84 -10.67 2.52
N ASP A 79 -5.33 -10.15 3.64
CA ASP A 79 -5.29 -8.70 3.91
C ASP A 79 -4.38 -7.92 2.93
N THR A 80 -3.50 -8.60 2.18
CA THR A 80 -2.62 -7.95 1.19
C THR A 80 -3.37 -7.48 -0.06
N VAL A 81 -4.52 -8.10 -0.38
CA VAL A 81 -5.31 -7.79 -1.59
C VAL A 81 -6.75 -7.42 -1.31
N LYS A 82 -7.32 -7.76 -0.14
CA LYS A 82 -8.72 -7.44 0.19
C LYS A 82 -9.02 -5.94 0.09
N SER A 83 -8.05 -5.11 0.48
CA SER A 83 -8.13 -3.66 0.39
C SER A 83 -8.21 -3.13 -1.05
N ALA A 84 -7.79 -3.92 -2.05
CA ALA A 84 -7.90 -3.57 -3.46
C ALA A 84 -9.26 -3.94 -4.09
N LEU A 85 -10.04 -4.83 -3.46
CA LEU A 85 -11.30 -5.31 -4.04
C LEU A 85 -12.31 -4.19 -4.32
N PRO A 86 -12.51 -3.18 -3.44
CA PRO A 86 -13.46 -2.12 -3.72
C PRO A 86 -13.13 -1.34 -5.00
N SER A 87 -11.86 -0.94 -5.17
CA SER A 87 -11.43 -0.17 -6.34
C SER A 87 -11.45 -1.03 -7.62
N LEU A 88 -11.10 -2.31 -7.51
CA LEU A 88 -11.13 -3.24 -8.63
C LEU A 88 -12.55 -3.51 -9.14
N TYR A 89 -13.49 -3.81 -8.23
CA TYR A 89 -14.91 -3.97 -8.58
C TYR A 89 -15.50 -2.69 -9.16
N LEU A 90 -15.14 -1.52 -8.64
CA LEU A 90 -15.59 -0.24 -9.19
C LEU A 90 -15.07 -0.02 -10.62
N ASN A 91 -13.82 -0.38 -10.90
CA ASN A 91 -13.26 -0.27 -12.25
C ASN A 91 -13.92 -1.24 -13.23
N ILE A 92 -14.20 -2.48 -12.81
CA ILE A 92 -14.95 -3.46 -13.61
C ILE A 92 -16.38 -2.98 -13.87
N SER A 93 -17.04 -2.42 -12.85
CA SER A 93 -18.38 -1.83 -12.97
C SER A 93 -18.44 -0.74 -14.03
N LYS A 94 -17.46 0.18 -14.03
CA LYS A 94 -17.34 1.24 -15.06
C LYS A 94 -17.11 0.66 -16.45
N CYS A 95 -16.24 -0.34 -16.59
CA CYS A 95 -16.02 -0.98 -17.89
C CYS A 95 -17.30 -1.64 -18.43
N HIS A 96 -18.11 -2.27 -17.57
CA HIS A 96 -19.41 -2.81 -17.99
C HIS A 96 -20.41 -1.72 -18.37
N GLU A 97 -20.43 -0.60 -17.64
CA GLU A 97 -21.27 0.56 -17.98
C GLU A 97 -20.93 1.11 -19.35
N ASP A 98 -19.64 1.35 -19.61
CA ASP A 98 -19.13 1.87 -20.89
C ASP A 98 -19.39 0.90 -22.07
N LEU A 99 -19.48 -0.40 -21.79
CA LEU A 99 -19.84 -1.45 -22.75
C LEU A 99 -21.37 -1.64 -22.91
N GLY A 100 -22.19 -0.95 -22.12
CA GLY A 100 -23.65 -1.03 -22.14
C GLY A 100 -24.26 -2.20 -21.34
N ASP A 101 -23.46 -2.97 -20.61
CA ASP A 101 -23.92 -4.08 -19.75
C ASP A 101 -24.32 -3.55 -18.36
N THR A 102 -25.51 -2.94 -18.29
CA THR A 102 -26.02 -2.26 -17.09
C THR A 102 -26.18 -3.23 -15.90
N GLU A 103 -26.56 -4.49 -16.15
CA GLU A 103 -26.77 -5.47 -15.09
C GLU A 103 -25.46 -5.88 -14.43
N LYS A 104 -24.41 -6.18 -15.20
CA LYS A 104 -23.10 -6.47 -14.62
C LYS A 104 -22.45 -5.23 -14.00
N SER A 105 -22.68 -4.04 -14.56
CA SER A 105 -22.21 -2.80 -13.96
C SER A 105 -22.75 -2.63 -12.54
N LYS A 106 -24.08 -2.74 -12.35
CA LYS A 106 -24.72 -2.64 -11.02
C LYS A 106 -24.21 -3.70 -10.06
N LYS A 107 -24.15 -4.96 -10.50
CA LYS A 107 -23.64 -6.06 -9.67
C LYS A 107 -22.23 -5.78 -9.13
N ASN A 108 -21.34 -5.30 -9.99
CA ASN A 108 -19.97 -4.98 -9.57
C ASN A 108 -19.91 -3.72 -8.68
N ALA A 109 -20.79 -2.73 -8.88
CA ALA A 109 -20.89 -1.59 -7.97
C ALA A 109 -21.33 -2.01 -6.56
N GLU A 110 -22.30 -2.92 -6.45
CA GLU A 110 -22.73 -3.50 -5.18
C GLU A 110 -21.60 -4.27 -4.49
N LEU A 111 -20.84 -5.07 -5.24
CA LEU A 111 -19.67 -5.79 -4.71
C LEU A 111 -18.58 -4.82 -4.22
N SER A 112 -18.35 -3.71 -4.95
CA SER A 112 -17.42 -2.66 -4.50
C SER A 112 -17.81 -2.11 -3.13
N ILE A 113 -19.10 -1.84 -2.91
CA ILE A 113 -19.62 -1.35 -1.62
C ILE A 113 -19.51 -2.44 -0.55
N LEU A 114 -19.88 -3.67 -0.86
CA LEU A 114 -19.82 -4.79 0.09
C LEU A 114 -18.41 -5.03 0.64
N HIS A 115 -17.39 -4.85 -0.21
CA HIS A 115 -15.99 -5.01 0.16
C HIS A 115 -15.38 -3.76 0.81
N LYS A 116 -16.11 -2.64 0.84
CA LYS A 116 -15.67 -1.37 1.44
C LYS A 116 -15.81 -1.45 2.97
N ASN A 117 -14.97 -2.24 3.62
CA ASN A 117 -14.96 -2.44 5.07
C ASN A 117 -13.64 -2.00 5.72
N HIS A 118 -13.69 -1.78 7.02
CA HIS A 118 -12.52 -1.54 7.86
C HIS A 118 -11.55 -2.73 7.78
N PRO A 119 -10.23 -2.48 7.87
CA PRO A 119 -9.23 -3.55 7.84
C PRO A 119 -9.51 -4.58 8.96
N SER A 120 -9.55 -5.85 8.58
CA SER A 120 -9.75 -7.00 9.49
C SER A 120 -8.46 -7.64 9.98
N ASP A 121 -7.32 -7.07 9.58
CA ASP A 121 -5.98 -7.58 9.82
C ASP A 121 -5.76 -7.83 11.32
N LYS A 122 -5.15 -8.98 11.64
CA LYS A 122 -4.87 -9.41 13.02
C LYS A 122 -3.44 -9.13 13.45
N GLY A 123 -2.61 -8.57 12.57
CA GLY A 123 -1.21 -8.33 12.83
C GLY A 123 -0.37 -9.61 12.74
N PRO A 124 0.76 -9.70 13.47
CA PRO A 124 1.28 -8.71 14.42
C PRO A 124 1.50 -7.33 13.77
N PHE A 125 1.41 -6.27 14.57
CA PHE A 125 1.62 -4.91 14.12
C PHE A 125 2.91 -4.33 14.69
N TYR A 126 3.49 -3.40 13.93
CA TYR A 126 4.79 -2.82 14.19
C TYR A 126 4.75 -1.29 14.05
N HIS A 127 5.39 -0.61 14.99
CA HIS A 127 5.59 0.83 14.97
C HIS A 127 7.09 1.15 14.95
N GLY A 128 7.55 1.81 13.89
CA GLY A 128 8.93 2.27 13.75
C GLY A 128 9.10 3.69 14.25
N THR A 129 10.05 3.92 15.15
CA THR A 129 10.30 5.24 15.73
C THR A 129 11.73 5.38 16.27
N LYS A 130 12.07 6.59 16.71
CA LYS A 130 13.27 6.89 17.51
C LYS A 130 12.95 7.24 18.96
N ALA A 131 11.66 7.24 19.33
CA ALA A 131 11.24 7.41 20.71
C ALA A 131 11.67 6.20 21.56
N ASP A 132 12.14 6.45 22.78
CA ASP A 132 12.55 5.43 23.73
C ASP A 132 11.34 5.00 24.60
N LEU A 133 10.55 4.06 24.06
CA LEU A 133 9.35 3.50 24.70
C LEU A 133 9.67 2.17 25.39
N GLN A 134 8.90 1.86 26.43
CA GLN A 134 8.98 0.62 27.21
C GLN A 134 7.74 -0.26 26.98
N ILE A 135 7.88 -1.56 27.23
CA ILE A 135 6.74 -2.49 27.22
C ILE A 135 5.72 -2.05 28.27
N GLY A 136 4.46 -1.95 27.87
CA GLY A 136 3.37 -1.45 28.70
C GLY A 136 3.00 0.01 28.42
N ASP A 137 3.87 0.78 27.75
CA ASP A 137 3.57 2.16 27.38
C ASP A 137 2.38 2.23 26.41
N LEU A 138 1.63 3.32 26.51
CA LEU A 138 0.57 3.69 25.59
C LEU A 138 1.06 4.82 24.69
N LEU A 139 1.31 4.49 23.43
CA LEU A 139 1.57 5.48 22.39
C LEU A 139 0.26 6.16 22.02
N THR A 140 0.24 7.48 22.01
CA THR A 140 -0.96 8.31 21.74
C THR A 140 -0.72 9.23 20.55
N ALA A 141 -1.81 9.65 19.88
CA ALA A 141 -1.75 10.66 18.82
C ALA A 141 -1.39 12.06 19.38
N GLY A 142 -1.13 13.03 18.50
CA GLY A 142 -0.76 14.41 18.86
C GLY A 142 0.74 14.73 18.77
N GLY A 143 1.54 13.77 18.33
CA GLY A 143 2.97 13.97 18.03
C GLY A 143 3.21 14.91 16.85
N ASN A 144 4.46 15.35 16.68
CA ASN A 144 4.86 16.11 15.48
C ASN A 144 5.07 15.14 14.30
N SER A 145 4.76 15.59 13.08
CA SER A 145 5.02 14.81 11.87
C SER A 145 6.52 14.59 11.64
N ASN A 146 6.87 13.36 11.22
CA ASN A 146 8.23 13.02 10.78
C ASN A 146 8.59 13.63 9.43
N TYR A 147 7.62 14.10 8.64
CA TYR A 147 7.87 14.56 7.27
C TYR A 147 7.60 16.05 7.09
N GLN A 148 6.53 16.59 7.68
CA GLN A 148 6.20 18.01 7.57
C GLN A 148 6.47 18.73 8.89
N SER A 149 7.29 19.77 8.86
CA SER A 149 7.54 20.61 10.04
C SER A 149 6.24 21.28 10.50
N GLU A 150 6.07 21.42 11.81
CA GLU A 150 4.90 22.07 12.46
C GLU A 150 3.55 21.34 12.34
N LEU A 151 3.43 20.27 11.55
CA LEU A 151 2.22 19.47 11.48
C LEU A 151 2.08 18.58 12.74
N LYS A 152 0.92 18.67 13.40
CA LYS A 152 0.50 17.76 14.48
C LYS A 152 -0.30 16.60 13.91
N MET A 153 0.11 15.38 14.25
CA MET A 153 -0.52 14.15 13.73
C MET A 153 -1.75 13.80 14.56
N ASN A 154 -2.91 13.62 13.91
CA ASN A 154 -4.15 13.20 14.53
C ASN A 154 -4.21 11.69 14.79
N HIS A 155 -3.31 10.94 14.15
CA HIS A 155 -3.27 9.49 14.21
C HIS A 155 -1.87 8.97 14.55
N ILE A 156 -1.83 7.73 15.03
CA ILE A 156 -0.63 6.91 15.21
C ILE A 156 -0.54 5.96 14.03
N TYR A 157 0.64 5.85 13.43
CA TYR A 157 0.86 5.05 12.21
C TYR A 157 1.64 3.78 12.54
N PHE A 158 1.21 2.67 11.97
CA PHE A 158 1.81 1.35 12.19
C PHE A 158 1.60 0.46 10.96
N THR A 159 2.28 -0.67 10.89
CA THR A 159 2.18 -1.59 9.75
C THR A 159 2.23 -3.04 10.23
N ALA A 160 1.66 -3.96 9.46
CA ALA A 160 1.86 -5.38 9.71
C ALA A 160 3.17 -5.93 9.12
N LEU A 161 4.04 -5.08 8.56
CA LEU A 161 5.33 -5.44 7.97
C LEU A 161 6.48 -4.92 8.85
N ALA A 162 7.25 -5.82 9.46
CA ALA A 162 8.35 -5.42 10.37
C ALA A 162 9.41 -4.57 9.66
N ASN A 163 9.78 -4.93 8.43
CA ASN A 163 10.73 -4.17 7.61
C ASN A 163 10.16 -2.81 7.18
N GLY A 164 8.84 -2.71 6.98
CA GLY A 164 8.16 -1.43 6.75
C GLY A 164 8.28 -0.49 7.96
N ALA A 165 8.11 -1.03 9.17
CA ALA A 165 8.35 -0.28 10.41
C ALA A 165 9.84 0.08 10.57
N GLY A 166 10.76 -0.81 10.20
CA GLY A 166 12.20 -0.53 10.18
C GLY A 166 12.56 0.68 9.31
N LEU A 167 12.01 0.75 8.09
CA LEU A 167 12.17 1.92 7.21
C LEU A 167 11.59 3.19 7.86
N ALA A 168 10.41 3.11 8.47
CA ALA A 168 9.81 4.24 9.17
C ALA A 168 10.69 4.74 10.34
N ALA A 169 11.32 3.83 11.10
CA ALA A 169 12.25 4.20 12.17
C ALA A 169 13.49 4.94 11.64
N ALA A 170 14.06 4.49 10.52
CA ALA A 170 15.21 5.13 9.87
C ALA A 170 14.88 6.52 9.28
N LEU A 171 13.62 6.74 8.90
CA LEU A 171 13.11 8.02 8.40
C LEU A 171 12.58 8.94 9.50
N ALA A 172 12.38 8.45 10.73
CA ALA A 172 11.86 9.24 11.83
C ALA A 172 12.80 10.39 12.21
N LYS A 173 12.22 11.54 12.60
CA LYS A 173 12.97 12.70 13.07
C LYS A 173 13.55 12.45 14.47
N GLY A 174 14.67 13.13 14.76
CA GLY A 174 15.39 13.05 16.04
C GLY A 174 16.66 12.22 15.98
N ASP A 175 17.45 12.34 17.03
CA ASP A 175 18.79 11.74 17.17
C ASP A 175 18.79 10.45 18.02
N GLY A 176 17.60 9.98 18.41
CA GLY A 176 17.43 8.73 19.14
C GLY A 176 17.78 7.50 18.28
N ALA A 177 17.98 6.36 18.96
CA ALA A 177 18.20 5.08 18.28
C ALA A 177 16.95 4.65 17.51
N GLU A 178 17.15 4.07 16.32
CA GLU A 178 16.07 3.47 15.52
C GLU A 178 15.52 2.23 16.24
N ARG A 179 14.20 2.16 16.41
CA ARG A 179 13.52 1.09 17.13
C ARG A 179 12.26 0.65 16.40
N VAL A 180 11.97 -0.65 16.47
CA VAL A 180 10.74 -1.25 15.95
C VAL A 180 10.01 -1.94 17.09
N TYR A 181 8.87 -1.39 17.46
CA TYR A 181 8.02 -1.93 18.53
C TYR A 181 6.94 -2.83 17.97
N ILE A 182 6.64 -3.93 18.67
CA ILE A 182 5.44 -4.72 18.44
C ILE A 182 4.31 -4.04 19.22
N VAL A 183 3.20 -3.77 18.54
CA VAL A 183 2.10 -2.98 19.09
C VAL A 183 0.76 -3.69 18.96
N GLU A 184 -0.13 -3.43 19.92
CA GLU A 184 -1.54 -3.79 19.84
C GLU A 184 -2.40 -2.54 19.82
N SER A 185 -3.37 -2.49 18.90
CA SER A 185 -4.36 -1.42 18.89
C SER A 185 -5.32 -1.59 20.07
N THR A 186 -5.60 -0.49 20.78
CA THR A 186 -6.62 -0.47 21.84
C THR A 186 -8.03 -0.23 21.29
N GLY A 187 -8.18 0.03 20.00
CA GLY A 187 -9.47 0.26 19.36
C GLY A 187 -9.43 0.08 17.84
N ASN A 188 -10.40 0.68 17.16
CA ASN A 188 -10.51 0.62 15.71
C ASN A 188 -9.35 1.36 15.03
N PHE A 189 -8.99 0.88 13.85
CA PHE A 189 -8.00 1.50 12.98
C PHE A 189 -8.46 1.42 11.53
N GLU A 190 -7.82 2.19 10.67
CA GLU A 190 -8.10 2.24 9.24
C GLU A 190 -6.82 2.10 8.40
N ASN A 191 -6.98 1.82 7.11
CA ASN A 191 -5.87 1.83 6.17
C ASN A 191 -5.24 3.23 6.14
N ASP A 192 -3.91 3.32 6.07
CA ASP A 192 -3.23 4.60 5.90
C ASP A 192 -3.53 5.17 4.50
N PRO A 193 -4.28 6.27 4.40
CA PRO A 193 -4.65 6.85 3.11
C PRO A 193 -3.47 7.48 2.38
N ASN A 194 -2.31 7.65 3.02
CA ASN A 194 -1.11 8.19 2.38
C ASN A 194 -0.40 7.16 1.50
N VAL A 195 -0.67 5.86 1.69
CA VAL A 195 -0.04 4.77 0.92
C VAL A 195 -1.04 3.75 0.34
N THR A 196 -2.31 3.81 0.75
CA THR A 196 -3.40 2.96 0.21
C THR A 196 -4.01 3.56 -1.06
N ASP A 197 -4.20 2.74 -2.09
CA ASP A 197 -4.71 3.13 -3.41
C ASP A 197 -3.96 4.34 -4.02
N LYS A 198 -2.65 4.44 -3.73
CA LYS A 198 -1.77 5.48 -4.28
C LYS A 198 -1.01 4.98 -5.50
N LYS A 199 0.11 4.32 -5.24
CA LYS A 199 0.90 3.72 -6.32
C LYS A 199 0.34 2.37 -6.71
N PHE A 200 -0.08 1.59 -5.72
CA PHE A 200 -0.58 0.23 -5.88
C PHE A 200 -2.04 0.12 -5.45
N PRO A 201 -2.82 -0.79 -6.06
CA PRO A 201 -4.20 -1.01 -5.67
C PRO A 201 -4.27 -1.57 -4.24
N GLY A 202 -5.18 -1.01 -3.44
CA GLY A 202 -5.34 -1.36 -2.04
C GLY A 202 -4.14 -0.96 -1.17
N ASN A 203 -3.88 -1.74 -0.13
CA ASN A 203 -2.89 -1.49 0.92
C ASN A 203 -1.87 -2.65 0.99
N PRO A 204 -1.02 -2.83 -0.03
CA PRO A 204 -0.07 -3.94 -0.04
C PRO A 204 1.02 -3.79 1.03
N THR A 205 1.30 -2.57 1.50
CA THR A 205 2.22 -2.29 2.60
C THR A 205 1.61 -2.56 3.97
N ARG A 206 0.34 -2.99 4.03
CA ARG A 206 -0.44 -3.24 5.25
C ARG A 206 -0.19 -2.15 6.29
N SER A 207 -0.26 -0.90 5.83
CA SER A 207 0.00 0.30 6.63
C SER A 207 -1.32 0.87 7.12
N TYR A 208 -1.38 1.18 8.41
CA TYR A 208 -2.59 1.54 9.11
C TYR A 208 -2.37 2.80 9.95
N ARG A 209 -3.47 3.42 10.33
CA ARG A 209 -3.47 4.51 11.30
C ARG A 209 -4.64 4.41 12.28
N SER A 210 -4.44 4.92 13.50
CA SER A 210 -5.41 4.87 14.60
C SER A 210 -5.41 6.18 15.38
N GLU A 211 -6.60 6.70 15.73
CA GLU A 211 -6.76 7.76 16.74
C GLU A 211 -6.62 7.20 18.16
N MET A 212 -6.97 5.92 18.33
CA MET A 212 -6.91 5.21 19.60
C MET A 212 -5.45 4.82 19.93
N PRO A 213 -5.05 4.83 21.21
CA PRO A 213 -3.70 4.50 21.61
C PRO A 213 -3.24 3.11 21.13
N LEU A 214 -1.93 2.98 20.89
CA LEU A 214 -1.30 1.68 20.66
C LEU A 214 -0.52 1.27 21.91
N LYS A 215 -0.72 0.04 22.37
CA LYS A 215 0.05 -0.50 23.49
C LYS A 215 1.33 -1.14 22.99
N ILE A 216 2.47 -0.78 23.59
CA ILE A 216 3.74 -1.45 23.33
C ILE A 216 3.75 -2.80 24.04
N ILE A 217 3.83 -3.89 23.28
CA ILE A 217 3.83 -5.26 23.82
C ILE A 217 5.18 -5.97 23.64
N GLY A 218 6.08 -5.40 22.85
CA GLY A 218 7.42 -5.94 22.63
C GLY A 218 8.26 -5.02 21.77
N GLU A 219 9.51 -5.42 21.55
CA GLU A 219 10.44 -4.74 20.64
C GLU A 219 11.11 -5.81 19.77
N VAL A 220 11.05 -5.63 18.46
CA VAL A 220 11.81 -6.45 17.51
C VAL A 220 13.26 -6.01 17.61
N LYS A 221 14.22 -6.94 17.69
CA LYS A 221 15.66 -6.64 17.75
C LYS A 221 16.37 -6.83 16.41
N GLU A 222 15.81 -7.66 15.55
CA GLU A 222 16.36 -8.02 14.25
C GLU A 222 15.34 -7.65 13.16
N TRP A 223 15.69 -6.66 12.35
CA TRP A 223 14.93 -6.27 11.16
C TRP A 223 15.91 -5.76 10.10
N ASP A 224 15.52 -5.85 8.83
CA ASP A 224 16.38 -5.46 7.73
C ASP A 224 16.50 -3.94 7.70
N ARG A 225 17.70 -3.43 8.01
CA ARG A 225 18.01 -2.02 7.87
C ARG A 225 18.25 -1.71 6.40
N PRO A 226 17.51 -0.76 5.81
CA PRO A 226 17.79 -0.34 4.45
C PRO A 226 19.22 0.20 4.37
N ASN A 227 19.92 -0.09 3.27
CA ASN A 227 21.28 0.43 3.10
C ASN A 227 21.25 1.98 2.97
N PRO A 228 22.37 2.67 3.27
CA PRO A 228 22.42 4.12 3.26
C PRO A 228 22.03 4.77 1.92
N GLU A 229 22.35 4.12 0.80
CA GLU A 229 22.03 4.64 -0.55
C GLU A 229 20.51 4.62 -0.80
N ASP A 230 19.82 3.55 -0.42
CA ASP A 230 18.38 3.44 -0.55
C ASP A 230 17.67 4.41 0.40
N LEU A 231 18.14 4.57 1.64
CA LEU A 231 17.61 5.58 2.57
C LEU A 231 17.74 7.00 2.01
N GLN A 232 18.89 7.32 1.41
CA GLN A 232 19.10 8.62 0.79
C GLN A 232 18.11 8.86 -0.36
N ARG A 233 17.90 7.86 -1.23
CA ARG A 233 16.89 7.93 -2.29
C ARG A 233 15.47 8.10 -1.76
N PHE A 234 15.13 7.48 -0.63
CA PHE A 234 13.82 7.68 0.01
C PHE A 234 13.65 9.11 0.54
N ARG A 235 14.68 9.66 1.19
CA ARG A 235 14.67 11.05 1.68
C ARG A 235 14.50 12.05 0.55
N GLU A 236 15.28 11.90 -0.53
CA GLU A 236 15.17 12.75 -1.72
C GLU A 236 13.78 12.69 -2.36
N LYS A 237 13.15 11.51 -2.39
CA LYS A 237 11.77 11.36 -2.88
C LYS A 237 10.74 12.05 -1.98
N LEU A 238 10.95 12.03 -0.67
CA LEU A 238 10.06 12.68 0.30
C LEU A 238 10.21 14.20 0.26
N ASP A 239 11.44 14.70 0.15
CA ASP A 239 11.72 16.14 0.06
C ASP A 239 11.17 16.75 -1.24
N ASN A 240 11.19 15.99 -2.34
CA ASN A 240 10.60 16.40 -3.62
C ASN A 240 9.09 16.12 -3.71
N ASN A 241 8.47 15.53 -2.68
CA ASN A 241 7.04 15.24 -2.71
C ASN A 241 6.25 16.46 -2.23
N GLU A 242 5.60 17.16 -3.16
CA GLU A 242 4.70 18.29 -2.85
C GLU A 242 3.32 17.85 -2.30
N GLY A 243 3.09 16.54 -2.18
CA GLY A 243 1.86 15.97 -1.65
C GLY A 243 1.60 16.38 -0.20
N LYS A 244 0.36 16.81 0.08
CA LYS A 244 -0.07 17.06 1.46
C LYS A 244 -0.32 15.73 2.18
N ILE A 245 0.14 15.64 3.43
CA ILE A 245 -0.23 14.52 4.30
C ILE A 245 -1.74 14.57 4.53
N ILE A 246 -2.39 13.44 4.26
CA ILE A 246 -3.76 13.20 4.69
C ILE A 246 -3.67 12.81 6.16
N ASN A 247 -3.87 13.82 7.01
CA ASN A 247 -3.80 13.70 8.47
C ASN A 247 -5.15 13.29 9.05
#